data_AF-A0A8J3CFC3-F1
#
_entry.id   AF-A0A8J3CFC3-F1
#
_cell.length_a   1.000
_cell.length_b   1.000
_cell.length_c   1.000
_cell.angle_alpha   90.00
_cell.angle_beta   90.00
_cell.angle_gamma   90.00
#
_symmetry.space_group_name_H-M   'P 1'
#
loop_
_entity.id
_entity.type
_entity.pdbx_description
1 polymer ?
#
loop_
_entity_poly.entity_id
_entity_poly.type
_entity_poly.pdbx_seq_one_letter_code
_entity_poly.pdbx_strand_id
1 'polypeptide(L)'
;MARTAQHAEAAARDWWQQAGRGLSPDGYAGRAALIVATNALAEAVATLLSEQGIIAALDRVRHDPVAGSAEVVTLTLDWGDQRVVIPVLPSERTWRVYREPDGDEPLGEPVSTATVSEDKVEPNGWVPARAITEQLLQLLR
;
A
#
# COMPACT_ATOMS: atom_id res chain seq x y z
N MET A 1 -21.29 -5.54 9.45
CA MET A 1 -20.11 -5.75 10.32
C MET A 1 -18.95 -4.99 9.71
N ALA A 2 -18.32 -4.08 10.44
CA ALA A 2 -17.08 -3.44 9.97
C ALA A 2 -16.00 -4.52 9.86
N ARG A 3 -15.31 -4.62 8.72
CA ARG A 3 -14.11 -5.47 8.62
C ARG A 3 -13.03 -4.85 9.50
N THR A 4 -12.35 -5.68 10.28
CA THR A 4 -11.19 -5.24 11.06
C THR A 4 -9.95 -5.21 10.17
N ALA A 5 -8.94 -4.42 10.55
CA ALA A 5 -7.65 -4.42 9.86
C ALA A 5 -7.04 -5.83 9.74
N GLN A 6 -7.20 -6.65 10.78
CA GLN A 6 -6.74 -8.04 10.79
C GLN A 6 -7.43 -8.90 9.73
N HIS A 7 -8.74 -8.73 9.51
CA HIS A 7 -9.47 -9.47 8.48
C HIS A 7 -8.99 -9.06 7.08
N ALA A 8 -8.82 -7.76 6.86
CA ALA A 8 -8.33 -7.23 5.59
C ALA A 8 -6.89 -7.69 5.29
N GLU A 9 -5.99 -7.67 6.28
CA GLU A 9 -4.63 -8.19 6.13
C GLU A 9 -4.61 -9.70 5.83
N ALA A 10 -5.43 -10.50 6.52
CA ALA A 10 -5.53 -11.93 6.25
C ALA A 10 -5.96 -12.21 4.80
N ALA A 11 -7.00 -11.50 4.31
CA ALA A 11 -7.45 -11.62 2.93
C ALA A 11 -6.35 -11.21 1.93
N ALA A 12 -5.63 -10.11 2.19
CA ALA A 12 -4.52 -9.66 1.35
C ALA A 12 -3.42 -10.72 1.25
N ARG A 13 -3.08 -11.32 2.39
CA ARG A 13 -2.06 -12.36 2.51
C ARG A 13 -2.45 -13.63 1.76
N ASP A 14 -3.70 -14.07 1.86
CA ASP A 14 -4.20 -15.24 1.15
C ASP A 14 -4.06 -15.08 -0.37
N TRP A 15 -4.45 -13.92 -0.91
CA TRP A 15 -4.30 -13.61 -2.34
C TRP A 15 -2.84 -13.59 -2.78
N TRP A 16 -1.98 -12.95 -1.99
CA TRP A 16 -0.56 -12.86 -2.30
C TRP A 16 0.12 -14.25 -2.29
N GLN A 17 -0.25 -15.13 -1.36
CA GLN A 17 0.25 -16.50 -1.31
C GLN A 17 -0.23 -17.35 -2.48
N GLN A 18 -1.52 -17.26 -2.84
CA GLN A 18 -2.10 -17.99 -3.97
C GLN A 18 -1.49 -17.59 -5.31
N ALA A 19 -1.10 -16.32 -5.45
CA ALA A 19 -0.45 -15.82 -6.67
C ALA A 19 1.04 -16.18 -6.78
N GLY A 20 1.65 -16.73 -5.73
CA GLY A 20 2.99 -17.32 -5.78
C GLY A 20 4.15 -16.31 -5.76
N ARG A 21 4.32 -15.55 -4.66
CA ARG A 21 5.50 -14.70 -4.26
C ARG A 21 6.11 -13.74 -5.29
N GLY A 22 5.62 -13.71 -6.50
CA GLY A 22 5.87 -12.73 -7.52
C GLY A 22 4.53 -12.58 -8.19
N LEU A 23 3.80 -11.53 -7.84
CA LEU A 23 2.64 -11.11 -8.60
C LEU A 23 3.16 -10.65 -9.95
N SER A 24 3.53 -11.61 -10.81
CA SER A 24 3.98 -11.37 -12.17
C SER A 24 2.77 -10.75 -12.87
N PRO A 25 2.84 -9.46 -13.22
CA PRO A 25 1.72 -8.77 -13.83
C PRO A 25 1.58 -9.13 -15.30
N ASP A 26 2.29 -10.15 -15.77
CA ASP A 26 2.40 -10.48 -17.19
C ASP A 26 1.08 -11.08 -17.71
N GLY A 27 0.29 -11.71 -16.82
CA GLY A 27 -1.04 -12.26 -17.12
C GLY A 27 -2.19 -11.50 -16.44
N TYR A 28 -3.38 -11.52 -17.06
CA TYR A 28 -4.60 -10.91 -16.50
C TYR A 28 -4.93 -11.40 -15.08
N ALA A 29 -4.81 -12.72 -14.85
CA ALA A 29 -5.07 -13.30 -13.53
C ALA A 29 -4.08 -12.81 -12.46
N GLY A 30 -2.80 -12.63 -12.83
CA GLY A 30 -1.77 -12.08 -11.94
C GLY A 30 -2.03 -10.61 -11.60
N ARG A 31 -2.40 -9.80 -12.60
CA ARG A 31 -2.79 -8.39 -12.38
C ARG A 31 -4.03 -8.26 -11.49
N ALA A 32 -5.05 -9.06 -11.74
CA ALA A 32 -6.26 -9.06 -10.92
C ALA A 32 -5.94 -9.47 -9.46
N ALA A 33 -5.14 -10.53 -9.27
CA ALA A 33 -4.70 -10.94 -7.94
C ALA A 33 -3.90 -9.85 -7.21
N LEU A 34 -3.04 -9.12 -7.93
CA LEU A 34 -2.29 -7.99 -7.38
C LEU A 34 -3.21 -6.87 -6.94
N ILE A 35 -4.18 -6.47 -7.77
CA ILE A 35 -5.15 -5.43 -7.41
C ILE A 35 -5.95 -5.84 -6.18
N VAL A 36 -6.41 -7.10 -6.09
CA VAL A 36 -7.18 -7.56 -4.93
C VAL A 36 -6.33 -7.62 -3.66
N ALA A 37 -5.11 -8.13 -3.75
CA ALA A 37 -4.18 -8.18 -2.61
C ALA A 37 -3.81 -6.76 -2.12
N THR A 38 -3.49 -5.85 -3.05
CA THR A 38 -3.14 -4.45 -2.73
C THR A 38 -4.34 -3.70 -2.17
N ASN A 39 -5.56 -3.93 -2.69
CA ASN A 39 -6.79 -3.36 -2.14
C ASN A 39 -7.02 -3.78 -0.68
N ALA A 40 -6.92 -5.07 -0.38
CA ALA A 40 -7.13 -5.59 0.96
C ALA A 40 -6.03 -5.12 1.93
N LEU A 41 -4.78 -5.03 1.48
CA LEU A 41 -3.69 -4.47 2.29
C LEU A 41 -3.89 -2.97 2.54
N ALA A 42 -4.32 -2.20 1.53
CA ALA A 42 -4.65 -0.79 1.66
C ALA A 42 -5.78 -0.57 2.69
N GLU A 43 -6.83 -1.41 2.65
CA GLU A 43 -7.92 -1.40 3.64
C GLU A 43 -7.40 -1.66 5.07
N ALA A 44 -6.48 -2.61 5.24
CA ALA A 44 -5.87 -2.89 6.53
C ALA A 44 -5.07 -1.67 7.06
N VAL A 45 -4.22 -1.08 6.22
CA VAL A 45 -3.39 0.09 6.58
C VAL A 45 -4.25 1.32 6.85
N ALA A 46 -5.26 1.61 6.01
CA ALA A 46 -6.17 2.73 6.22
C ALA A 46 -6.94 2.61 7.54
N THR A 47 -7.38 1.40 7.88
CA THR A 47 -8.05 1.11 9.16
C THR A 47 -7.12 1.38 10.34
N LEU A 48 -5.87 0.88 10.29
CA LEU A 48 -4.89 1.09 11.36
C LEU A 48 -4.47 2.56 11.51
N LEU A 49 -4.34 3.30 10.40
CA LEU A 49 -4.09 4.75 10.44
C LEU A 49 -5.26 5.50 11.08
N SER A 50 -6.50 5.12 10.74
CA SER A 50 -7.71 5.73 11.31
C SER A 50 -7.82 5.49 12.81
N GLU A 51 -7.44 4.31 13.30
CA GLU A 51 -7.34 4.01 14.74
C GLU A 51 -6.33 4.92 15.47
N GLN A 52 -5.37 5.51 14.75
CA GLN A 52 -4.38 6.47 15.25
C GLN A 52 -4.75 7.94 14.98
N GLY A 53 -5.96 8.19 14.48
CA GLY A 53 -6.46 9.54 14.19
C GLY A 53 -6.01 10.12 12.84
N ILE A 54 -5.39 9.32 11.97
CA ILE A 54 -5.03 9.73 10.60
C ILE A 54 -6.11 9.25 9.64
N ILE A 55 -6.78 10.19 8.97
CA ILE A 55 -7.79 9.87 7.97
C ILE A 55 -7.08 9.46 6.68
N ALA A 56 -7.10 8.17 6.39
CA ALA A 56 -6.63 7.61 5.13
C ALA A 56 -7.78 6.92 4.40
N ALA A 57 -7.85 7.12 3.09
CA ALA A 57 -8.84 6.51 2.22
C ALA A 57 -8.15 5.72 1.11
N LEU A 58 -8.79 4.66 0.64
CA LEU A 58 -8.38 4.03 -0.61
C LEU A 58 -8.65 5.00 -1.76
N ASP A 59 -7.70 5.11 -2.69
CA ASP A 59 -7.85 5.81 -3.96
C ASP A 59 -7.79 4.78 -5.11
N ARG A 60 -7.89 5.29 -6.33
CA ARG A 60 -7.81 4.52 -7.56
C ARG A 60 -6.47 3.77 -7.68
N VAL A 61 -6.48 2.84 -8.61
CA VAL A 61 -5.31 2.09 -9.04
C VAL A 61 -4.39 3.00 -9.83
N ARG A 62 -3.08 2.97 -9.54
CA ARG A 62 -2.06 3.78 -10.23
C ARG A 62 -0.78 2.98 -10.42
N HIS A 63 0.07 3.46 -11.33
CA HIS A 63 1.42 2.95 -11.54
C HIS A 63 2.41 3.70 -10.64
N ASP A 64 3.24 2.99 -9.88
CA ASP A 64 4.40 3.57 -9.17
C ASP A 64 5.56 3.70 -10.18
N PRO A 65 5.97 4.93 -10.56
CA PRO A 65 7.01 5.15 -11.58
C PRO A 65 8.38 4.62 -11.16
N VAL A 66 8.64 4.44 -9.86
CA VAL A 66 9.95 4.04 -9.34
C VAL A 66 10.03 2.54 -9.08
N ALA A 67 8.95 1.92 -8.59
CA ALA A 67 8.92 0.48 -8.33
C ALA A 67 8.93 -0.36 -9.62
N GLY A 68 8.69 0.25 -10.79
CA GLY A 68 8.60 -0.43 -12.08
C GLY A 68 7.50 -1.49 -12.14
N SER A 69 6.59 -1.47 -11.15
CA SER A 69 5.58 -2.49 -10.92
C SER A 69 4.28 -2.15 -11.65
N ALA A 70 3.44 -3.17 -11.82
CA ALA A 70 2.10 -2.98 -12.34
C ALA A 70 1.23 -2.08 -11.46
N GLU A 71 0.12 -1.67 -12.05
CA GLU A 71 -1.03 -1.02 -11.43
C GLU A 71 -1.38 -1.58 -10.04
N VAL A 72 -1.30 -0.73 -9.01
CA VAL A 72 -1.64 -1.05 -7.61
C VAL A 72 -2.64 -0.08 -7.02
N VAL A 73 -3.43 -0.55 -6.05
CA VAL A 73 -4.28 0.33 -5.26
C VAL A 73 -3.41 1.29 -4.45
N THR A 74 -3.86 2.53 -4.35
CA THR A 74 -3.17 3.59 -3.61
C THR A 74 -3.99 4.03 -2.40
N LEU A 75 -3.31 4.61 -1.42
CA LEU A 75 -3.93 5.33 -0.31
C LEU A 75 -3.82 6.82 -0.54
N THR A 76 -4.86 7.57 -0.17
CA THR A 76 -4.80 9.03 -0.03
C THR A 76 -4.97 9.44 1.41
N LEU A 77 -4.23 10.47 1.82
CA LEU A 77 -4.34 11.09 3.14
C LEU A 77 -3.86 12.54 3.09
N ASP A 78 -4.25 13.33 4.08
CA ASP A 78 -3.75 14.69 4.27
C ASP A 78 -2.43 14.66 5.05
N TRP A 79 -1.42 15.35 4.54
CA TRP A 79 -0.11 15.50 5.19
C TRP A 79 0.31 16.97 5.18
N GLY A 80 0.13 17.64 6.31
CA GLY A 80 0.31 19.09 6.40
C GLY A 80 -0.79 19.83 5.65
N ASP A 81 -0.42 20.65 4.68
CA ASP A 81 -1.31 21.44 3.83
C ASP A 81 -1.57 20.80 2.44
N GLN A 82 -1.05 19.60 2.22
CA GLN A 82 -1.17 18.90 0.95
C GLN A 82 -1.78 17.52 1.12
N ARG A 83 -2.48 17.07 0.08
CA ARG A 83 -2.93 15.68 -0.04
C ARG A 83 -1.86 14.85 -0.74
N VAL A 84 -1.65 13.65 -0.23
CA VAL A 84 -0.64 12.73 -0.74
C VAL A 84 -1.21 11.38 -1.11
N VAL A 85 -0.52 10.71 -2.02
CA VAL A 85 -0.84 9.38 -2.54
C VAL A 85 0.29 8.41 -2.20
N ILE A 86 -0.05 7.23 -1.72
CA ILE A 86 0.89 6.18 -1.32
C ILE A 86 0.50 4.87 -2.02
N PRO A 87 1.25 4.43 -3.05
CA PRO A 87 1.07 3.12 -3.66
C PRO A 87 1.29 1.99 -2.66
N VAL A 88 0.37 1.02 -2.63
CA VAL A 88 0.40 -0.08 -1.68
C VAL A 88 0.94 -1.34 -2.36
N LEU A 89 2.12 -1.81 -1.93
CA LEU A 89 2.80 -2.96 -2.52
C LEU A 89 3.18 -3.99 -1.45
N PRO A 90 2.56 -5.20 -1.42
CA PRO A 90 2.73 -6.17 -0.34
C PRO A 90 4.15 -6.68 -0.08
N SER A 91 5.01 -6.67 -1.09
CA SER A 91 6.40 -7.15 -1.02
C SER A 91 7.44 -6.03 -0.99
N GLU A 92 7.02 -4.78 -1.13
CA GLU A 92 7.96 -3.65 -1.14
C GLU A 92 8.20 -3.20 0.31
N ARG A 93 9.48 -3.05 0.67
CA ARG A 93 9.87 -2.55 2.00
C ARG A 93 9.94 -1.03 2.06
N THR A 94 10.20 -0.40 0.91
CA THR A 94 10.34 1.06 0.79
C THR A 94 9.13 1.63 0.07
N TRP A 95 8.32 2.35 0.84
CA TRP A 95 7.09 2.97 0.39
C TRP A 95 7.37 4.42 0.04
N ARG A 96 6.77 4.87 -1.05
CA ARG A 96 6.98 6.21 -1.60
C ARG A 96 5.71 7.02 -1.39
N VAL A 97 5.88 8.25 -0.95
CA VAL A 97 4.81 9.22 -0.80
C VAL A 97 4.91 10.20 -1.93
N TYR A 98 3.82 10.39 -2.65
CA TYR A 98 3.71 11.30 -3.79
C TYR A 98 2.72 12.40 -3.45
N ARG A 99 2.89 13.59 -4.02
CA ARG A 99 1.81 14.57 -4.04
C ARG A 99 0.64 14.00 -4.84
N GLU A 100 -0.60 14.27 -4.41
CA GLU A 100 -1.77 13.93 -5.21
C GLU A 100 -1.70 14.65 -6.57
N PRO A 101 -1.73 13.92 -7.70
CA PRO A 101 -1.70 14.53 -9.01
C PRO A 101 -3.07 15.10 -9.39
N ASP A 102 -3.09 16.10 -10.28
CA ASP A 102 -4.32 16.68 -10.78
C ASP A 102 -5.04 15.70 -11.72
N GLY A 103 -6.30 15.38 -11.43
CA GLY A 103 -7.11 14.51 -12.28
C GLY A 103 -6.50 13.12 -12.46
N ASP A 104 -6.28 12.70 -13.71
CA ASP A 104 -5.74 11.38 -14.11
C ASP A 104 -4.23 11.42 -14.41
N GLU A 105 -3.53 12.47 -14.01
CA GLU A 105 -2.09 12.57 -14.25
C GLU A 105 -1.31 11.45 -13.55
N PRO A 106 -0.20 10.96 -14.17
CA PRO A 106 0.70 10.01 -13.53
C PRO A 106 1.30 10.57 -12.23
N LEU A 107 1.72 9.66 -11.34
CA LEU A 107 2.51 10.06 -10.17
C LEU A 107 3.83 10.67 -10.63
N GLY A 108 4.17 11.82 -10.06
CA GLY A 108 5.43 12.52 -10.31
C GLY A 108 6.59 11.97 -9.46
N GLU A 109 7.48 12.85 -9.02
CA GLU A 109 8.57 12.47 -8.12
C GLU A 109 8.05 12.20 -6.69
N PRO A 110 8.61 11.20 -5.98
CA PRO A 110 8.31 11.00 -4.57
C PRO A 110 8.74 12.23 -3.76
N VAL A 111 7.84 12.71 -2.90
CA VAL A 111 8.13 13.78 -1.93
C VAL A 111 8.74 13.23 -0.64
N SER A 112 8.55 11.93 -0.37
CA SER A 112 9.20 11.24 0.74
C SER A 112 9.17 9.72 0.58
N THR A 113 9.90 9.02 1.45
CA THR A 113 9.92 7.56 1.52
C THR A 113 9.87 7.06 2.96
N ALA A 114 9.15 5.97 3.20
CA ALA A 114 9.14 5.25 4.47
C ALA A 114 9.66 3.83 4.23
N THR A 115 10.67 3.39 4.99
CA THR A 115 11.24 2.05 4.84
C THR A 115 10.98 1.21 6.09
N VAL A 116 10.39 0.02 5.88
CA VAL A 116 10.23 -0.98 6.93
C VAL A 116 11.55 -1.73 7.12
N SER A 117 11.98 -1.85 8.38
CA SER A 117 13.19 -2.57 8.74
C SER A 117 13.08 -4.06 8.40
N GLU A 118 14.20 -4.68 8.02
CA GLU A 118 14.24 -6.06 7.53
C GLU A 118 13.76 -7.10 8.55
N ASP A 119 13.99 -6.85 9.84
CA ASP A 119 13.52 -7.70 10.95
C ASP A 119 11.99 -7.76 11.09
N LYS A 120 11.27 -6.82 10.45
CA LYS A 120 9.79 -6.79 10.42
C LYS A 120 9.21 -7.45 9.18
N VAL A 121 10.05 -7.95 8.27
CA VAL A 121 9.62 -8.62 7.05
C VAL A 121 9.53 -10.12 7.33
N GLU A 122 8.40 -10.72 6.99
CA GLU A 122 8.21 -12.15 7.19
C GLU A 122 9.11 -12.96 6.22
N PRO A 123 9.46 -14.24 6.53
CA PRO A 123 10.36 -15.06 5.70
C PRO A 123 9.92 -15.26 4.24
N ASN A 124 8.67 -14.92 3.93
CA ASN A 124 8.13 -14.98 2.58
C ASN A 124 8.31 -13.67 1.79
N GLY A 125 8.76 -12.59 2.43
CA GLY A 125 8.83 -11.25 1.85
C GLY A 125 7.58 -10.41 2.11
N TRP A 126 6.61 -10.92 2.86
CA TRP A 126 5.41 -10.16 3.25
C TRP A 126 5.77 -9.09 4.28
N VAL A 127 5.27 -7.87 4.06
CA VAL A 127 5.38 -6.77 5.00
C VAL A 127 4.04 -6.60 5.74
N PRO A 128 3.97 -6.82 7.06
CA PRO A 128 2.72 -6.70 7.81
C PRO A 128 2.12 -5.30 7.78
N ALA A 129 0.78 -5.19 7.73
CA ALA A 129 0.08 -3.91 7.66
C ALA A 129 0.43 -3.00 8.86
N ARG A 130 0.61 -3.60 10.04
CA ARG A 130 1.07 -2.90 11.24
C ARG A 130 2.47 -2.30 11.07
N ALA A 131 3.42 -3.04 10.49
CA ALA A 131 4.77 -2.55 10.28
C ALA A 131 4.81 -1.39 9.27
N ILE A 132 4.00 -1.47 8.22
CA ILE A 132 3.80 -0.36 7.26
C ILE A 132 3.23 0.87 7.99
N THR A 133 2.15 0.67 8.76
CA THR A 133 1.48 1.75 9.48
C THR A 133 2.41 2.44 10.47
N GLU A 134 3.22 1.69 11.22
CA GLU A 134 4.20 2.24 12.16
C GLU A 134 5.21 3.18 11.47
N GLN A 135 5.69 2.82 10.28
CA GLN A 135 6.62 3.68 9.53
C GLN A 135 5.92 4.88 8.90
N LEU A 136 4.69 4.72 8.40
CA LEU A 136 3.90 5.86 7.93
C LEU A 136 3.62 6.84 9.07
N LEU A 137 3.32 6.36 10.29
CA LEU A 137 3.11 7.23 11.45
C LEU A 137 4.37 8.02 11.84
N GLN A 138 5.55 7.43 11.70
CA GLN A 138 6.81 8.14 11.94
C GLN A 138 7.06 9.22 10.89
N LEU A 139 6.61 9.00 9.66
CA LEU A 139 6.76 9.97 8.57
C LEU A 139 5.74 11.13 8.65
N LEU A 140 4.51 10.82 9.07
CA LEU A 140 3.39 11.77 9.07
C LEU A 140 3.32 12.67 10.32
N ARG A 141 4.17 12.42 11.32
CA ARG A 141 4.28 13.20 12.56
C ARG A 141 5.52 14.09 12.52
#